data_AF-A0A1G9FFP4-F1
#
_entry.id   AF-A0A1G9FFP4-F1
#
_cell.length_a   1.000
_cell.length_b   1.000
_cell.length_c   1.000
_cell.angle_alpha   90.00
_cell.angle_beta   90.00
_cell.angle_gamma   90.00
#
_symmetry.space_group_name_H-M   'P 1'
#
loop_
_entity.id
_entity.type
_entity.pdbx_description
1 polymer ?
#
loop_
_entity_poly.entity_id
_entity_poly.type
_entity_poly.pdbx_seq_one_letter_code
_entity_poly.pdbx_strand_id
1 'polypeptide(L)'
;MDITLTAKQQIFPDEKQVQTFKDTMNTYTRSLNFVSEWIFNHNFNLKQFSIHKEIYHTVRETFSLKSQLTQNAIRDVIARYKAVETQLKSKGGQLEHLWYPL
;
A
#
# COMPACT_ATOMS: atom_id res chain seq x y z
N MET A 1 16.93 -28.49 -21.18
CA MET A 1 15.82 -27.63 -21.64
C MET A 1 14.76 -27.72 -20.57
N ASP A 2 14.55 -26.66 -19.80
CA ASP A 2 13.53 -26.66 -18.75
C ASP A 2 12.18 -26.21 -19.33
N ILE A 3 11.17 -27.07 -19.22
CA ILE A 3 9.82 -26.80 -19.68
C ILE A 3 9.01 -26.31 -18.48
N THR A 4 8.49 -25.08 -18.55
CA THR A 4 7.59 -24.53 -17.53
C THR A 4 6.15 -24.63 -18.01
N LEU A 5 5.31 -25.39 -17.29
CA LEU A 5 3.87 -25.51 -17.56
C LEU A 5 3.09 -24.60 -16.61
N THR A 6 2.18 -23.78 -17.16
CA THR A 6 1.33 -22.87 -16.37
C THR A 6 -0.14 -23.26 -16.55
N ALA A 7 -0.82 -23.57 -15.45
CA ALA A 7 -2.26 -23.84 -15.43
C ALA A 7 -3.03 -22.66 -14.81
N LYS A 8 -4.19 -22.31 -15.39
CA LYS A 8 -5.11 -21.30 -14.84
C LYS A 8 -6.30 -22.02 -14.21
N GLN A 9 -6.53 -21.77 -12.93
CA GLN A 9 -7.68 -22.31 -12.21
C GLN A 9 -8.49 -21.16 -11.61
N GLN A 10 -9.81 -21.22 -11.78
CA GLN A 10 -10.74 -20.29 -11.15
C GLN A 10 -11.08 -20.79 -9.74
N ILE A 11 -11.04 -19.88 -8.77
CA ILE A 11 -11.40 -20.15 -7.38
C ILE A 11 -12.87 -19.78 -7.20
N PHE A 12 -13.67 -20.69 -6.64
CA PHE A 12 -15.07 -20.45 -6.29
C PHE A 12 -15.19 -20.36 -4.76
N PRO A 13 -15.21 -19.14 -4.19
CA PRO A 13 -15.24 -18.99 -2.75
C PRO A 13 -16.62 -19.24 -2.18
N ASP A 14 -16.69 -19.84 -0.99
CA ASP A 14 -17.90 -19.89 -0.19
C ASP A 14 -18.17 -18.54 0.50
N GLU A 15 -19.37 -18.37 1.08
CA GLU A 15 -19.77 -17.11 1.73
C GLU A 15 -18.82 -16.65 2.83
N LYS A 16 -18.29 -17.59 3.63
CA LYS A 16 -17.36 -17.30 4.73
C LYS A 16 -16.02 -16.84 4.19
N GLN A 17 -15.53 -17.45 3.11
CA GLN A 17 -14.31 -17.04 2.41
C GLN A 17 -14.46 -15.66 1.80
N VAL A 18 -15.61 -15.36 1.18
CA VAL A 18 -15.93 -14.02 0.66
C VAL A 18 -15.90 -12.98 1.78
N GLN A 19 -16.51 -13.27 2.92
CA GLN A 19 -16.53 -12.34 4.05
C GLN A 19 -15.13 -12.11 4.62
N THR A 20 -14.37 -13.19 4.83
CA THR A 20 -12.98 -13.12 5.31
C THR A 20 -12.10 -12.29 4.36
N PHE A 21 -12.30 -12.42 3.06
CA PHE A 21 -11.61 -11.63 2.06
C PHE A 21 -11.98 -10.14 2.15
N LYS A 22 -13.27 -9.81 2.27
CA LYS A 22 -13.74 -8.43 2.47
C LYS A 22 -13.13 -7.79 3.71
N ASP A 23 -13.11 -8.51 4.84
CA ASP A 23 -12.55 -8.01 6.09
C ASP A 23 -11.03 -7.77 5.98
N THR A 24 -10.34 -8.67 5.28
CA THR A 24 -8.91 -8.52 4.95
C THR A 24 -8.68 -7.28 4.08
N MET A 25 -9.51 -7.08 3.05
CA MET A 25 -9.39 -5.92 2.15
C MET A 25 -9.70 -4.60 2.88
N ASN A 26 -10.68 -4.58 3.77
CA ASN A 26 -10.96 -3.41 4.60
C ASN A 26 -9.76 -3.07 5.50
N THR A 27 -9.21 -4.08 6.16
CA THR A 27 -8.01 -3.93 7.00
C THR A 27 -6.81 -3.45 6.18
N TYR A 28 -6.63 -3.97 4.97
CA TYR A 28 -5.61 -3.51 4.04
C TYR A 28 -5.83 -2.04 3.66
N THR A 29 -7.05 -1.62 3.30
CA THR A 29 -7.37 -0.21 3.01
C THR A 29 -7.07 0.70 4.19
N ARG A 30 -7.41 0.30 5.42
CA ARG A 30 -7.08 1.07 6.62
C ARG A 30 -5.57 1.22 6.80
N SER A 31 -4.79 0.18 6.49
CA SER A 31 -3.34 0.26 6.52
C SER A 31 -2.76 1.22 5.46
N LEU A 32 -3.36 1.27 4.26
CA LEU A 32 -2.97 2.23 3.22
C LEU A 32 -3.20 3.67 3.70
N ASN A 33 -4.36 3.94 4.30
CA ASN A 33 -4.69 5.27 4.82
C ASN A 33 -3.69 5.70 5.90
N PHE A 34 -3.36 4.81 6.84
CA PHE A 34 -2.37 5.09 7.88
C PHE A 34 -0.99 5.41 7.30
N VAL A 35 -0.51 4.61 6.35
CA VAL A 35 0.79 4.85 5.68
C VAL A 35 0.75 6.19 4.94
N SER A 36 -0.36 6.50 4.28
CA SER A 36 -0.53 7.75 3.53
C SER A 36 -0.49 8.97 4.44
N GLU A 37 -1.19 8.91 5.56
CA GLU A 37 -1.18 9.93 6.60
C GLU A 37 0.22 10.10 7.21
N TRP A 38 0.93 8.99 7.48
CA TRP A 38 2.30 9.06 7.98
C TRP A 38 3.23 9.77 6.98
N ILE A 39 3.19 9.42 5.69
CA ILE A 39 4.01 10.05 4.65
C ILE A 39 3.69 11.55 4.54
N PHE A 40 2.40 11.90 4.56
CA PHE A 40 1.93 13.28 4.51
C PHE A 40 2.50 14.11 5.67
N ASN A 41 2.46 13.56 6.89
CA ASN A 41 2.96 14.22 8.10
C ASN A 41 4.50 14.21 8.22
N HIS A 42 5.23 13.46 7.38
CA HIS A 42 6.69 13.32 7.42
C HIS A 42 7.34 13.84 6.13
N ASN A 43 6.92 15.03 5.69
CA ASN A 43 7.50 15.78 4.57
C ASN A 43 7.56 14.98 3.26
N PHE A 44 6.56 14.14 3.01
CA PHE A 44 6.48 13.30 1.82
C PHE A 44 7.76 12.47 1.59
N ASN A 45 8.36 11.90 2.64
CA ASN A 45 9.52 11.03 2.50
C ASN A 45 9.16 9.74 1.73
N LEU A 46 9.44 9.70 0.42
CA LEU A 46 9.11 8.56 -0.45
C LEU A 46 10.20 7.47 -0.52
N LYS A 47 11.20 7.51 0.38
CA LYS A 47 12.26 6.49 0.43
C LYS A 47 11.76 5.25 1.15
N GLN A 48 11.52 4.19 0.38
CA GLN A 48 10.99 2.93 0.90
C GLN A 48 11.74 2.41 2.13
N PHE A 49 13.07 2.32 2.08
CA PHE A 49 13.87 1.84 3.21
C PHE A 49 13.62 2.65 4.49
N SER A 50 13.52 3.98 4.37
CA SER A 50 13.25 4.87 5.50
C SER A 50 11.88 4.60 6.10
N ILE A 51 10.83 4.55 5.26
CA ILE A 51 9.46 4.29 5.73
C ILE A 51 9.36 2.91 6.39
N HIS A 52 9.92 1.87 5.76
CA HIS A 52 9.90 0.53 6.33
C HIS A 52 10.57 0.48 7.70
N LYS A 53 11.71 1.15 7.88
CA LYS A 53 12.40 1.20 9.17
C LYS A 53 11.55 1.85 10.26
N GLU A 54 10.82 2.92 9.94
CA GLU A 54 10.05 3.69 10.91
C GLU A 54 8.70 3.05 11.25
N ILE A 55 7.94 2.56 10.25
CA ILE A 55 6.53 2.20 10.47
C ILE A 55 6.16 0.76 10.15
N TYR A 56 7.08 -0.10 9.69
CA TYR A 56 6.74 -1.49 9.35
C TYR A 56 6.12 -2.25 10.53
N HIS A 57 6.76 -2.18 11.71
CA HIS A 57 6.27 -2.86 12.91
C HIS A 57 4.92 -2.31 13.36
N THR A 58 4.79 -0.98 13.38
CA THR A 58 3.53 -0.29 13.73
C THR A 58 2.38 -0.73 12.82
N VAL A 59 2.57 -0.75 11.50
CA VAL A 59 1.53 -1.18 10.55
C VAL A 59 1.22 -2.67 10.74
N ARG A 60 2.24 -3.51 10.91
CA ARG A 60 2.07 -4.96 11.08
C ARG A 60 1.25 -5.29 12.31
N GLU A 61 1.57 -4.67 13.44
CA GLU A 61 0.95 -4.95 14.74
C GLU A 61 -0.45 -4.34 14.81
N THR A 62 -0.62 -3.10 14.37
CA THR A 62 -1.92 -2.39 14.40
C THR A 62 -2.97 -3.03 13.52
N PHE A 63 -2.58 -3.46 12.31
CA PHE A 63 -3.51 -4.01 11.33
C PHE A 63 -3.45 -5.55 11.25
N SER A 64 -2.61 -6.21 12.05
CA SER A 64 -2.42 -7.67 12.05
C SER A 64 -2.21 -8.27 10.66
N LEU A 65 -1.57 -7.52 9.75
CA LEU A 65 -1.36 -7.92 8.37
C LEU A 65 -0.23 -8.95 8.23
N LYS A 66 -0.35 -9.83 7.24
CA LYS A 66 0.77 -10.69 6.79
C LYS A 66 1.91 -9.84 6.25
N SER A 67 3.14 -10.34 6.35
CA SER A 67 4.36 -9.57 6.05
C SER A 67 4.33 -9.01 4.64
N GLN A 68 3.91 -9.81 3.67
CA GLN A 68 3.79 -9.38 2.28
C GLN A 68 2.78 -8.23 2.10
N LEU A 69 1.64 -8.27 2.80
CA LEU A 69 0.65 -7.19 2.74
C LEU A 69 1.15 -5.93 3.43
N THR A 70 1.81 -6.04 4.58
CA THR A 70 2.44 -4.88 5.24
C THR A 70 3.44 -4.20 4.32
N GLN A 71 4.31 -4.98 3.66
CA GLN A 71 5.29 -4.44 2.71
C GLN A 71 4.62 -3.83 1.47
N ASN A 72 3.60 -4.51 0.93
CA ASN A 72 2.85 -4.00 -0.23
C ASN A 72 2.12 -2.71 0.10
N ALA A 73 1.53 -2.57 1.29
CA ALA A 73 0.84 -1.34 1.69
C ALA A 73 1.79 -0.13 1.61
N ILE A 74 3.00 -0.27 2.14
CA ILE A 74 4.03 0.78 2.07
C ILE A 74 4.40 1.07 0.60
N ARG A 75 4.68 0.02 -0.17
CA ARG A 75 5.07 0.16 -1.58
C ARG A 75 3.99 0.82 -2.43
N ASP A 76 2.73 0.44 -2.25
CA ASP A 76 1.60 0.90 -3.05
C ASP A 76 1.32 2.38 -2.78
N VAL A 77 1.39 2.83 -1.52
CA VAL A 77 1.23 4.24 -1.17
C VAL A 77 2.39 5.08 -1.72
N ILE A 78 3.64 4.63 -1.60
CA ILE A 78 4.79 5.30 -2.22
C ILE A 78 4.58 5.45 -3.73
N ALA A 79 4.15 4.39 -4.41
CA ALA A 79 3.91 4.41 -5.85
C ALA A 79 2.83 5.43 -6.23
N ARG A 80 1.76 5.53 -5.44
CA ARG A 80 0.70 6.54 -5.62
C ARG A 80 1.23 7.97 -5.47
N TYR A 81 1.98 8.25 -4.40
CA TYR A 81 2.59 9.57 -4.22
C TYR A 81 3.53 9.94 -5.37
N LYS A 82 4.38 9.01 -5.83
CA LYS A 82 5.26 9.26 -6.99
C LYS A 82 4.47 9.53 -8.27
N ALA A 83 3.38 8.82 -8.49
CA ALA A 83 2.51 9.06 -9.64
C ALA A 83 1.88 10.46 -9.58
N VAL A 84 1.37 10.88 -8.42
CA VAL A 84 0.83 12.23 -8.22
C VAL A 84 1.92 13.29 -8.35
N GLU A 85 3.10 13.07 -7.79
CA GLU A 85 4.26 13.97 -7.92
C GLU A 85 4.58 14.23 -9.41
N THR A 86 4.56 13.17 -10.21
CA THR A 86 4.82 13.25 -11.66
C THR A 86 3.76 14.09 -12.36
N GLN A 87 2.48 13.89 -11.99
CA GLN A 87 1.36 14.66 -12.54
C GLN A 87 1.36 16.12 -12.08
N LEU A 88 1.81 16.41 -10.87
CA LEU A 88 1.91 17.78 -10.36
C LEU A 88 3.05 18.52 -11.04
N LYS A 89 4.23 17.89 -11.19
CA LYS A 89 5.38 18.48 -11.87
C LYS A 89 5.05 18.91 -13.30
N SER A 90 4.28 18.13 -14.04
CA SER A 90 3.85 18.50 -15.40
C SER A 90 2.92 19.72 -15.45
N LYS A 91 2.30 20.07 -14.32
CA LYS A 91 1.40 21.23 -14.14
C LYS A 91 2.04 22.37 -13.33
N GLY A 92 3.34 22.28 -13.00
CA GLY A 92 4.03 23.27 -12.17
C GLY A 92 3.72 23.20 -10.67
N GLY A 93 3.07 22.14 -10.20
CA GLY A 93 2.76 21.89 -8.79
C GLY A 93 3.79 21.01 -8.07
N GLN A 94 3.66 20.90 -6.75
CA GLN A 94 4.51 20.09 -5.88
C GLN A 94 3.65 19.35 -4.84
N LEU A 95 4.13 18.21 -4.33
CA LEU A 95 3.39 17.41 -3.34
C LEU A 95 3.09 18.20 -2.05
N GLU A 96 3.98 19.11 -1.66
CA GLU A 96 3.84 19.95 -0.48
C GLU A 96 2.61 20.87 -0.54
N HIS A 97 1.99 21.04 -1.71
CA HIS A 97 0.74 21.79 -1.88
C HIS A 97 -0.52 20.91 -1.65
N LEU A 98 -0.37 19.61 -1.39
CA LEU A 98 -1.50 18.76 -1.00
C LEU A 98 -1.99 19.14 0.40
N TRP A 99 -3.31 19.29 0.54
CA TRP A 99 -3.94 19.62 1.84
C TRP A 99 -4.40 18.39 2.62
N TYR A 100 -4.27 17.22 2.02
CA TYR A 100 -4.73 15.94 2.57
C TYR A 100 -3.86 14.78 2.06
N PRO A 101 -3.73 13.70 2.84
CA PRO A 101 -3.10 12.47 2.38
C PRO A 101 -3.90 11.83 1.23
N LEU A 102 -3.19 11.08 0.37
CA LEU A 102 -3.76 10.31 -0.75
C LEU A 102 -4.53 9.05 -0.32
#